data_AF-A0AAV9LWV1-F1
#
_entry.id   AF-A0AAV9LWV1-F1
#
_cell.length_a   1.000
_cell.length_b   1.000
_cell.length_c   1.000
_cell.angle_alpha   90.00
_cell.angle_beta   90.00
_cell.angle_gamma   90.00
#
_symmetry.space_group_name_H-M   'P 1'
#
loop_
_entity.id
_entity.type
_entity.pdbx_description
1 polymer ?
#
loop_
_entity_poly.entity_id
_entity_poly.type
_entity_poly.pdbx_seq_one_letter_code
_entity_poly.pdbx_strand_id
1 'polypeptide(L)' 'MVPIPDKEDLSVPNDMVAEIVFPSRYRRLARRPRKRRKKNVDEKITVNTNCCGRCGQEGHTRRTCTFFQKEK' A
#
# COMPACT_ATOMS: atom_id res chain seq x y z
N MET A 1 48.98 4.46 -1.12
CA MET A 1 47.77 3.88 -1.74
C MET A 1 47.32 2.77 -0.82
N VAL A 2 46.12 2.86 -0.24
CA VAL A 2 45.63 1.80 0.67
C VAL A 2 45.14 0.66 -0.21
N PRO A 3 45.64 -0.58 -0.02
CA PRO A 3 45.19 -1.71 -0.82
C PRO A 3 43.72 -1.99 -0.53
N ILE A 4 42.98 -2.35 -1.57
CA ILE A 4 41.61 -2.84 -1.44
C ILE A 4 41.70 -4.18 -0.69
N PRO A 5 40.91 -4.39 0.39
CA PRO A 5 40.91 -5.64 1.12
C PRO A 5 40.56 -6.82 0.22
N ASP A 6 41.18 -7.96 0.49
CA ASP A 6 40.88 -9.19 -0.24
C ASP A 6 39.49 -9.72 0.14
N LYS A 7 38.93 -10.60 -0.70
CA LYS A 7 37.57 -11.14 -0.50
C LYS A 7 37.42 -11.88 0.83
N GLU A 8 38.52 -12.39 1.38
CA GLU A 8 38.55 -13.10 2.66
C GLU A 8 38.40 -12.13 3.85
N ASP A 9 38.94 -10.91 3.75
CA ASP A 9 38.77 -9.85 4.75
C ASP A 9 37.34 -9.28 4.79
N LEU A 10 36.57 -9.55 3.72
CA LEU A 10 35.15 -9.19 3.59
C LEU A 10 34.23 -10.33 4.02
N SER A 11 34.77 -11.44 4.52
CA SER A 11 33.96 -12.56 5.01
C SER A 11 33.25 -12.20 6.32
N VAL A 12 31.96 -12.52 6.40
CA VAL A 12 31.18 -12.35 7.62
C VAL A 12 31.65 -13.40 8.62
N PRO A 13 32.03 -13.02 9.86
CA PRO A 13 32.39 -14.00 10.88
C PRO A 13 31.29 -15.04 11.07
N ASN A 14 31.66 -16.31 11.20
CA ASN A 14 30.71 -17.43 11.31
C ASN A 14 29.68 -17.21 12.43
N ASP A 15 30.07 -16.53 13.51
CA ASP A 15 29.20 -16.21 14.64
C ASP A 15 28.03 -15.28 14.26
N MET A 16 28.23 -14.36 13.30
CA MET A 16 27.16 -13.50 12.78
C MET A 16 26.26 -14.23 11.77
N VAL A 17 26.80 -15.22 11.04
CA VAL A 17 26.03 -16.06 10.10
C VAL A 17 25.06 -16.97 10.85
N ALA A 18 25.42 -17.40 12.06
CA ALA A 18 24.58 -18.23 12.92
C ALA A 18 23.48 -17.44 13.65
N GLU A 19 23.59 -16.12 13.75
CA GLU A 19 22.62 -15.29 14.44
C GLU A 19 21.36 -15.06 13.58
N ILE A 20 20.30 -15.81 13.89
CA ILE A 20 19.01 -15.63 13.23
C ILE A 20 18.31 -14.39 13.80
N VAL A 21 18.44 -13.26 13.09
CA VAL A 21 17.73 -12.03 13.44
C VAL A 21 16.27 -12.14 13.00
N PHE A 22 15.37 -12.33 13.97
CA PHE A 22 13.94 -12.31 13.70
C PHE A 22 13.45 -10.88 13.50
N PRO A 23 12.54 -10.63 12.53
CA PRO A 23 11.78 -9.40 12.47
C PRO A 23 11.09 -9.14 13.81
N SER A 24 10.90 -7.86 14.16
CA SER A 24 10.17 -7.52 15.37
C SER A 24 8.79 -8.16 15.36
N ARG A 25 8.42 -8.84 16.45
CA ARG A 25 7.11 -9.51 16.59
C ARG A 25 5.91 -8.57 16.43
N TYR A 26 6.12 -7.27 16.65
CA TYR A 26 5.06 -6.26 16.60
C TYR A 26 5.40 -5.17 15.58
N ARG A 27 4.36 -4.60 14.97
CA ARG A 27 4.53 -3.41 14.14
C ARG A 27 5.04 -2.26 14.99
N ARG A 28 6.12 -1.62 14.56
CA ARG A 28 6.56 -0.36 15.16
C ARG A 28 5.46 0.68 14.95
N LEU A 29 5.05 1.33 16.03
CA LEU A 29 4.16 2.49 15.94
C LEU A 29 4.84 3.56 15.08
N ALA A 30 4.05 4.29 14.32
CA ALA A 30 4.55 5.49 13.66
C ALA A 30 5.00 6.45 14.77
N ARG A 31 6.32 6.64 14.90
CA ARG A 31 6.90 7.57 15.90
C ARG A 31 6.33 8.98 15.76
N ARG A 32 5.98 9.37 14.54
CA ARG A 32 5.35 10.64 14.24
C ARG A 32 3.83 10.46 14.33
N PRO A 33 3.12 11.29 15.14
CA PRO A 33 1.67 11.38 15.06
C PRO A 33 1.24 11.64 13.61
N ARG A 34 0.27 10.87 13.12
CA ARG A 34 -0.32 11.14 11.81
C ARG A 34 -0.99 12.50 11.89
N LYS A 35 -0.44 13.51 11.19
CA LYS A 35 -1.16 14.76 10.99
C LYS A 35 -2.47 14.40 10.28
N ARG A 36 -3.61 14.79 10.85
CA ARG A 36 -4.88 14.69 10.13
C ARG A 36 -4.73 15.51 8.84
N ARG A 37 -5.07 14.91 7.70
CA ARG A 37 -5.17 15.65 6.44
C ARG A 37 -6.19 16.76 6.64
N LYS A 38 -5.78 18.00 6.48
CA LYS A 38 -6.72 19.12 6.31
C LYS A 38 -7.14 19.11 4.85
N LYS A 39 -8.45 19.08 4.59
CA LYS A 39 -8.96 19.25 3.22
C LYS A 39 -8.70 20.69 2.79
N ASN A 40 -8.30 20.88 1.55
CA ASN A 40 -8.17 22.23 0.98
C ASN A 40 -9.58 22.78 0.69
N VAL A 41 -9.73 24.11 0.67
CA VAL A 41 -11.04 24.75 0.36
C VAL A 41 -11.49 24.38 -1.05
N ASP A 42 -10.55 24.24 -1.98
CA ASP A 42 -10.81 23.84 -3.37
C ASP A 42 -10.99 22.33 -3.57
N GLU A 43 -10.79 21.52 -2.51
CA GLU A 43 -10.99 20.08 -2.56
C GLU A 43 -12.49 19.79 -2.59
N LYS A 44 -13.07 19.80 -3.80
CA LYS A 44 -14.45 19.37 -4.02
C LYS A 44 -14.59 17.94 -3.51
N ILE A 45 -15.40 17.75 -2.48
CA ILE A 45 -15.91 16.43 -2.12
C ILE A 45 -16.85 16.06 -3.26
N THR A 46 -16.32 15.48 -4.34
CA THR A 46 -17.15 14.75 -5.27
C THR A 46 -17.68 13.58 -4.45
N VAL A 47 -18.92 13.71 -3.96
CA VAL A 47 -19.75 12.54 -3.73
C VAL A 47 -19.77 11.90 -5.10
N ASN A 48 -18.91 10.91 -5.27
CA ASN A 48 -18.83 10.15 -6.50
C ASN A 48 -20.18 9.47 -6.61
N THR A 49 -21.09 10.11 -7.34
CA THR A 49 -22.27 9.51 -7.92
C THR A 49 -21.75 8.46 -8.90
N ASN A 50 -21.29 7.34 -8.33
CA ASN A 50 -20.80 6.22 -9.07
C ASN A 50 -22.03 5.66 -9.79
N CYS A 51 -22.20 6.06 -11.04
CA CYS A 51 -23.20 5.49 -11.91
C CYS A 51 -22.80 4.06 -12.27
N CYS A 52 -23.77 3.18 -12.33
CA CYS A 52 -23.54 1.81 -12.72
C CYS A 52 -23.14 1.74 -14.19
N GLY A 53 -21.96 1.18 -14.50
CA GLY A 53 -21.49 1.04 -15.89
C GLY A 53 -22.33 0.13 -16.80
N ARG A 54 -23.38 -0.53 -16.28
CA ARG A 54 -24.32 -1.34 -17.07
C ARG A 54 -25.62 -0.61 -17.39
N CYS A 55 -26.21 0.10 -16.43
CA CYS A 55 -27.53 0.74 -16.59
C CYS A 55 -27.51 2.27 -16.39
N GLY A 56 -26.36 2.86 -16.05
CA GLY A 56 -26.19 4.30 -15.83
C GLY A 56 -26.81 4.84 -14.54
N GLN A 57 -27.51 4.02 -13.76
CA GLN A 57 -28.18 4.44 -12.53
C GLN A 57 -27.21 4.51 -11.35
N GLU A 58 -27.43 5.48 -10.45
CA GLU A 58 -26.64 5.66 -9.24
C GLU A 58 -27.01 4.63 -8.15
N GLY A 59 -26.22 4.58 -7.08
CA GLY A 59 -26.53 3.80 -5.88
C GLY A 59 -26.15 2.32 -5.92
N HIS A 60 -25.57 1.82 -7.01
CA HIS A 60 -25.09 0.44 -7.08
C HIS A 60 -23.93 0.26 -8.06
N THR A 61 -23.19 -0.84 -7.91
CA THR A 61 -22.06 -1.17 -8.79
C THR A 61 -22.50 -2.09 -9.92
N ARG A 62 -21.68 -2.20 -10.98
CA ARG A 62 -21.92 -3.15 -12.08
C ARG A 62 -22.15 -4.59 -11.61
N ARG A 63 -21.51 -5.00 -10.50
CA ARG A 63 -21.65 -6.35 -9.92
C ARG A 63 -23.01 -6.59 -9.26
N THR A 64 -23.61 -5.56 -8.69
CA THR A 64 -24.91 -5.63 -8.01
C THR A 64 -26.04 -5.10 -8.90
N CYS A 65 -25.80 -4.96 -10.20
CA CYS A 65 -26.76 -4.41 -11.14
C CYS A 65 -27.80 -5.48 -11.53
N THR A 66 -29.07 -5.19 -11.26
CA THR A 66 -30.22 -6.04 -11.60
C THR A 66 -30.77 -5.77 -13.00
N PHE A 67 -30.17 -4.85 -13.76
CA PHE A 67 -30.58 -4.58 -15.13
C PHE A 67 -30.14 -5.72 -16.05
N PHE A 68 -31.09 -6.47 -16.58
CA PHE A 68 -30.86 -7.45 -17.64
C PHE A 68 -31.09 -6.77 -18.99
N GLN A 69 -30.11 -6.85 -19.90
CA GLN A 69 -30.31 -6.41 -21.27
C GLN A 69 -31.40 -7.31 -21.86
N LYS A 70 -32.53 -6.72 -22.25
CA LYS A 70 -33.51 -7.42 -23.06
C LYS A 70 -32.87 -7.64 -24.42
N GLU A 71 -32.74 -8.91 -24.82
CA GLU A 71 -32.29 -9.29 -26.16
C GLU A 71 -33.19 -8.62 -27.20
N LYS A 72 -32.58 -8.20 -28.32
CA LYS A 72 -33.23 -7.50 -29.42
C LYS A 72 -33.43 -8.45 -30.58
#